data_AF-A0A520S965-F1
#
_entry.id   AF-A0A520S965-F1
#
_cell.length_a   1.000
_cell.length_b   1.000
_cell.length_c   1.000
_cell.angle_alpha   90.00
_cell.angle_beta   90.00
_cell.angle_gamma   90.00
#
_symmetry.space_group_name_H-M   'P 1'
#
loop_
_entity.id
_entity.type
_entity.pdbx_description
1 polymer ?
#
loop_
_entity_poly.entity_id
_entity_poly.type
_entity_poly.pdbx_seq_one_letter_code
_entity_poly.pdbx_strand_id
1 'polypeptide(L)'
;MFSDLPQDWQEFLGLEELSQIALEFDQKILSEESYPARSQRFRAFELCSPAMCSAVIVGQDPYHGPDQATGLAFSVSQHTAIPPSLRNILKEWRAEFGVVEMPSGDLTPWARRGVLLMNRVLSVRPGEAGSHRNLGWERFTDLVMTRLANDTRYRVFCLWGSDARQIRRLIDERQGVIESVHPSPLSAHRGFFGSRPFSQINQRLTAQGLSELDWSLPLDLPSDGQGHMDQLF
;
A
#
# COMPACT_ATOMS: atom_id res chain seq x y z
N MET A 1 1.59 21.62 2.68
CA MET A 1 1.88 20.22 2.29
C MET A 1 0.71 19.30 2.66
N PHE A 2 0.33 19.23 3.93
CA PHE A 2 -0.62 18.23 4.45
C PHE A 2 -2.10 18.68 4.53
N SER A 3 -2.50 19.71 3.78
CA SER A 3 -3.90 20.18 3.77
C SER A 3 -4.89 19.13 3.29
N ASP A 4 -4.43 18.25 2.40
CA ASP A 4 -5.24 17.21 1.76
C ASP A 4 -5.13 15.87 2.52
N LEU A 5 -4.37 15.82 3.62
CA LEU A 5 -4.31 14.64 4.49
C LEU A 5 -5.61 14.58 5.32
N PRO A 6 -6.27 13.42 5.46
CA PRO A 6 -7.48 13.32 6.28
C PRO A 6 -7.28 13.80 7.72
N GLN A 7 -8.32 14.39 8.31
CA GLN A 7 -8.24 15.04 9.61
C GLN A 7 -7.85 14.07 10.74
N ASP A 8 -8.39 12.84 10.72
CA ASP A 8 -8.06 11.80 11.69
C ASP A 8 -6.58 11.40 11.63
N TRP A 9 -5.97 11.40 10.45
CA TRP A 9 -4.53 11.24 10.27
C TRP A 9 -3.75 12.45 10.76
N GLN A 10 -4.21 13.67 10.49
CA GLN A 10 -3.54 14.88 11.00
C GLN A 10 -3.51 14.89 12.54
N GLU A 11 -4.61 14.54 13.19
CA GLU A 11 -4.73 14.41 14.64
C GLU A 11 -3.85 13.28 15.19
N PHE A 12 -3.87 12.11 14.53
CA PHE A 12 -3.08 10.95 14.95
C PHE A 12 -1.57 11.17 14.83
N LEU A 13 -1.11 11.89 13.80
CA LEU A 13 0.31 12.14 13.56
C LEU A 13 0.85 13.33 14.37
N GLY A 14 -0.02 14.29 14.71
CA GLY A 14 0.32 15.52 15.41
C GLY A 14 0.58 16.68 14.44
N LEU A 15 -0.15 17.77 14.62
CA LEU A 15 -0.06 18.95 13.74
C LEU A 15 1.29 19.66 13.82
N GLU A 16 1.94 19.63 14.98
CA GLU A 16 3.26 20.25 15.16
C GLU A 16 4.32 19.49 14.37
N GLU A 17 4.36 18.16 14.50
CA GLU A 17 5.29 17.30 13.77
C GLU A 17 5.07 17.38 12.26
N LEU A 18 3.80 17.40 11.81
CA LEU A 18 3.47 17.62 10.40
C LEU A 18 3.94 18.99 9.91
N SER A 19 3.81 20.04 10.73
CA SER A 19 4.28 21.39 10.37
C SER A 19 5.81 21.43 10.24
N GLN A 20 6.53 20.79 11.17
CA GLN A 20 7.99 20.69 11.11
C GLN A 20 8.45 19.92 9.86
N ILE A 21 7.85 18.76 9.59
CA ILE A 21 8.16 17.98 8.39
C ILE A 21 7.86 18.79 7.12
N ALA A 22 6.76 19.55 7.08
CA ALA A 22 6.40 20.33 5.89
C ALA A 22 7.44 21.39 5.53
N LEU A 23 8.20 21.92 6.50
CA LEU A 23 9.27 22.89 6.27
C LEU A 23 10.52 22.28 5.60
N GLU A 24 10.66 20.97 5.66
CA GLU A 24 11.84 20.25 5.18
C GLU A 24 11.63 19.64 3.79
N PHE A 25 10.41 19.71 3.26
CA PHE A 25 10.11 19.24 1.91
C PHE A 25 10.80 20.12 0.87
N ASP A 26 11.43 19.46 -0.11
CA ASP A 26 11.98 20.16 -1.26
C ASP A 26 10.84 20.80 -2.08
N GLN A 27 11.05 22.03 -2.54
CA GLN A 27 10.09 22.79 -3.37
C GLN A 27 9.68 22.02 -4.63
N LYS A 28 10.54 21.14 -5.16
CA LYS A 28 10.25 20.27 -6.31
C LYS A 28 8.99 19.43 -6.13
N ILE A 29 8.69 18.97 -4.92
CA ILE A 29 7.47 18.17 -4.65
C ILE A 29 6.18 18.96 -4.94
N LEU A 30 6.24 20.29 -4.83
CA LEU A 30 5.12 21.19 -5.06
C LEU A 30 5.10 21.79 -6.46
N SER A 31 6.27 21.97 -7.09
CA SER A 31 6.40 22.65 -8.38
C SER A 31 6.48 21.72 -9.59
N GLU A 32 6.92 20.47 -9.42
CA GLU A 32 7.10 19.53 -10.53
C GLU A 32 5.82 18.72 -10.83
N GLU A 33 5.57 18.50 -12.12
CA GLU A 33 4.59 17.52 -12.55
C GLU A 33 5.00 16.14 -12.05
N SER A 34 4.06 15.45 -11.39
CA SER A 34 4.34 14.16 -10.79
C SER A 34 3.08 13.31 -10.67
N TYR A 35 3.29 12.00 -10.67
CA TYR A 35 2.29 10.99 -10.39
C TYR A 35 2.34 10.53 -8.93
N PRO A 36 1.21 10.14 -8.33
CA PRO A 36 -0.14 10.41 -8.85
C PRO A 36 -0.45 11.91 -8.79
N ALA A 37 -1.59 12.32 -9.37
CA ALA A 37 -2.07 13.69 -9.23
C ALA A 37 -2.11 14.11 -7.75
N ARG A 38 -1.91 15.40 -7.46
CA ARG A 38 -1.79 15.90 -6.07
C ARG A 38 -2.94 15.45 -5.16
N SER A 39 -4.17 15.47 -5.66
CA SER A 39 -5.38 15.03 -4.95
C SER A 39 -5.42 13.53 -4.61
N GLN A 40 -4.54 12.73 -5.19
CA GLN A 40 -4.46 11.29 -4.95
C GLN A 40 -3.25 10.89 -4.09
N ARG A 41 -2.34 11.82 -3.76
CA ARG A 41 -1.12 11.51 -2.99
C ARG A 41 -1.43 10.93 -1.60
N PHE A 42 -2.57 11.32 -1.01
CA PHE A 42 -3.02 10.83 0.29
C PHE A 42 -4.15 9.79 0.22
N ARG A 43 -4.46 9.24 -0.96
CA ARG A 43 -5.58 8.29 -1.14
C ARG A 43 -5.50 7.06 -0.23
N ALA A 44 -4.29 6.54 0.05
CA ALA A 44 -4.11 5.43 0.99
C ALA A 44 -4.64 5.77 2.39
N PHE A 45 -4.47 7.01 2.83
CA PHE A 45 -4.90 7.53 4.13
C PHE A 45 -6.39 7.84 4.14
N GLU A 46 -6.95 8.29 3.01
CA GLU A 46 -8.40 8.50 2.84
C GLU A 46 -9.20 7.19 2.93
N LEU A 47 -8.64 6.09 2.41
CA LEU A 47 -9.29 4.79 2.37
C LEU A 47 -9.05 3.96 3.63
N CYS A 48 -8.00 4.25 4.39
CA CYS A 48 -7.61 3.52 5.58
C CYS A 48 -7.25 4.51 6.71
N SER A 49 -8.19 4.76 7.62
CA SER A 49 -7.95 5.55 8.85
C SER A 49 -6.93 4.87 9.78
N PRO A 50 -6.33 5.61 10.74
CA PRO A 50 -5.48 5.00 11.75
C PRO A 50 -6.23 3.94 12.57
N ALA A 51 -7.52 4.19 12.84
CA ALA A 51 -8.42 3.32 13.61
C ALA A 51 -8.69 1.97 12.94
N MET A 52 -8.92 1.98 11.62
CA MET A 52 -9.21 0.76 10.86
C MET A 52 -7.97 0.00 10.39
N CYS A 53 -6.78 0.62 10.42
CA CYS A 53 -5.55 0.02 9.94
C CYS A 53 -5.15 -1.20 10.79
N SER A 54 -5.27 -2.39 10.22
CA SER A 54 -4.83 -3.67 10.82
C SER A 54 -3.54 -4.21 10.18
N ALA A 55 -3.28 -3.85 8.92
CA ALA A 55 -2.03 -4.20 8.23
C ALA A 55 -1.47 -3.03 7.44
N VAL A 56 -0.14 -2.98 7.30
CA VAL A 56 0.56 -1.99 6.48
C VAL A 56 1.42 -2.73 5.46
N ILE A 57 1.26 -2.42 4.17
CA ILE A 57 2.10 -2.94 3.09
C ILE A 57 2.86 -1.78 2.47
N VAL A 58 4.19 -1.87 2.51
CA VAL A 58 5.07 -0.77 2.11
C VAL A 58 5.60 -0.96 0.69
N GLY A 59 5.29 0.00 -0.20
CA GLY A 59 5.91 0.14 -1.52
C GLY A 59 7.08 1.13 -1.52
N GLN A 60 7.80 1.25 -2.65
CA GLN A 60 8.93 2.18 -2.79
C GLN A 60 8.45 3.58 -3.21
N ASP A 61 8.09 3.74 -4.48
CA ASP A 61 7.57 4.95 -5.09
C ASP A 61 6.36 4.61 -5.99
N PRO A 62 5.53 5.60 -6.37
CA PRO A 62 4.40 5.35 -7.25
C PRO A 62 4.86 4.88 -8.63
N TYR A 63 3.95 4.30 -9.40
CA TYR A 63 4.22 4.04 -10.81
C TYR A 63 4.46 5.35 -11.58
N HIS A 64 5.50 5.38 -12.40
CA HIS A 64 5.92 6.57 -13.15
C HIS A 64 5.37 6.62 -14.58
N GLY A 65 4.56 5.65 -14.99
CA GLY A 65 3.86 5.67 -16.28
C GLY A 65 2.52 6.40 -16.21
N PRO A 66 2.02 6.91 -17.35
CA PRO A 66 0.74 7.63 -17.41
C PRO A 66 -0.40 6.75 -16.92
N ASP A 67 -1.28 7.34 -16.10
CA ASP A 67 -2.51 6.73 -15.57
C ASP A 67 -2.32 5.40 -14.78
N GLN A 68 -1.10 5.15 -14.30
CA GLN A 68 -0.79 3.96 -13.50
C GLN A 68 -0.95 4.20 -11.99
N ALA A 69 -0.32 5.26 -11.47
CA ALA A 69 -0.32 5.50 -10.03
C ALA A 69 -1.69 5.99 -9.56
N THR A 70 -2.23 5.30 -8.56
CA THR A 70 -3.55 5.60 -8.00
C THR A 70 -3.51 6.24 -6.62
N GLY A 71 -2.31 6.44 -6.03
CA GLY A 71 -2.14 6.85 -4.64
C GLY A 71 -2.06 5.69 -3.64
N LEU A 72 -2.12 4.44 -4.13
CA LEU A 72 -1.97 3.22 -3.33
C LEU A 72 -0.72 2.46 -3.78
N ALA A 73 0.04 1.93 -2.81
CA ALA A 73 1.19 1.07 -3.13
C ALA A 73 0.74 -0.14 -3.96
N PHE A 74 1.51 -0.45 -5.00
CA PHE A 74 1.29 -1.56 -5.95
C PHE A 74 -0.01 -1.54 -6.77
N SER A 75 -1.04 -0.78 -6.40
CA SER A 75 -2.32 -0.74 -7.12
C SER A 75 -2.23 0.03 -8.43
N VAL A 76 -3.03 -0.39 -9.41
CA VAL A 76 -3.40 0.38 -10.59
C VAL A 76 -4.92 0.49 -10.70
N SER A 77 -5.45 1.25 -11.67
CA SER A 77 -6.89 1.28 -11.94
C SER A 77 -7.37 -0.02 -12.60
N GLN A 78 -8.67 -0.34 -12.51
CA GLN A 78 -9.23 -1.62 -12.95
C GLN A 78 -8.86 -2.01 -14.40
N HIS A 79 -8.87 -1.05 -15.33
CA HIS A 79 -8.58 -1.29 -16.76
C HIS A 79 -7.12 -1.01 -17.15
N THR A 80 -6.25 -0.74 -16.18
CA THR A 80 -4.83 -0.49 -16.42
C THR A 80 -4.07 -1.80 -16.47
N ALA A 81 -3.16 -1.95 -17.44
CA ALA A 81 -2.30 -3.12 -17.55
C ALA A 81 -1.52 -3.37 -16.24
N ILE A 82 -1.67 -4.58 -15.69
CA ILE A 82 -1.08 -4.97 -14.41
C ILE A 82 0.47 -4.95 -14.50
N PRO A 83 1.15 -4.08 -13.73
CA PRO A 83 2.60 -4.00 -13.73
C PRO A 83 3.27 -5.28 -13.18
N PRO A 84 4.56 -5.54 -13.49
CA PRO A 84 5.19 -6.82 -13.17
C PRO A 84 5.19 -7.18 -11.67
N SER A 85 5.45 -6.22 -10.79
CA SER A 85 5.43 -6.45 -9.34
C SER A 85 4.02 -6.79 -8.83
N LEU A 86 2.99 -6.04 -9.28
CA LEU A 86 1.60 -6.32 -8.91
C LEU A 86 1.16 -7.70 -9.43
N ARG A 87 1.56 -8.06 -10.65
CA ARG A 87 1.27 -9.39 -11.21
C ARG A 87 1.82 -10.51 -10.33
N ASN A 88 3.00 -10.34 -9.75
CA ASN A 88 3.58 -11.33 -8.85
C ASN A 88 2.88 -11.35 -7.48
N ILE A 89 2.50 -10.18 -6.94
CA ILE A 89 1.66 -10.09 -5.74
C ILE A 89 0.36 -10.87 -5.94
N LEU A 90 -0.34 -10.63 -7.05
CA LEU A 90 -1.61 -11.29 -7.33
C LEU A 90 -1.46 -12.78 -7.68
N LYS A 91 -0.33 -13.20 -8.25
CA LYS A 91 0.00 -14.63 -8.42
C LYS A 91 0.14 -15.35 -7.09
N GLU A 92 0.86 -14.76 -6.14
CA GLU A 92 0.97 -15.31 -4.79
C GLU A 92 -0.39 -15.33 -4.08
N TRP A 93 -1.14 -14.23 -4.16
CA TRP A 93 -2.50 -14.13 -3.63
C TRP A 93 -3.41 -15.24 -4.16
N ARG A 94 -3.41 -15.46 -5.48
CA ARG A 94 -4.18 -16.54 -6.13
C ARG A 94 -3.77 -17.92 -5.62
N ALA A 95 -2.48 -18.15 -5.45
CA ALA A 95 -1.96 -19.42 -4.93
C ALA A 95 -2.40 -19.65 -3.47
N GLU A 96 -2.43 -18.61 -2.64
CA GLU A 96 -2.87 -18.70 -1.25
C GLU A 96 -4.36 -19.01 -1.10
N PHE A 97 -5.21 -18.40 -1.93
CA PHE A 97 -6.67 -18.49 -1.82
C PHE A 97 -7.32 -19.42 -2.85
N GLY A 98 -6.52 -20.12 -3.66
CA GLY A 98 -7.01 -21.08 -4.66
C GLY A 98 -7.81 -20.43 -5.80
N VAL A 99 -7.54 -19.15 -6.12
CA VAL A 99 -8.30 -18.40 -7.13
C VAL A 99 -7.71 -18.63 -8.53
N VAL A 100 -8.55 -19.15 -9.44
CA VAL A 100 -8.16 -19.49 -10.81
C VAL A 100 -8.09 -18.26 -11.72
N GLU A 101 -9.00 -17.30 -11.53
CA GLU A 101 -9.05 -16.12 -12.37
C GLU A 101 -8.10 -15.02 -11.89
N MET A 102 -7.61 -14.23 -12.84
CA MET A 102 -6.78 -13.06 -12.55
C MET A 102 -7.70 -11.90 -12.14
N PRO A 103 -7.66 -11.40 -10.89
CA PRO A 103 -8.39 -10.18 -10.56
C PRO A 103 -7.83 -8.96 -11.31
N SER A 104 -8.61 -7.88 -11.26
CA SER A 104 -8.14 -6.56 -11.70
C SER A 104 -6.93 -6.08 -10.89
N GLY A 105 -6.23 -5.05 -11.39
CA GLY A 105 -5.11 -4.42 -10.68
C GLY A 105 -5.51 -3.45 -9.57
N ASP A 106 -6.81 -3.27 -9.31
CA ASP A 106 -7.30 -2.33 -8.30
C ASP A 106 -7.34 -2.97 -6.90
N LEU A 107 -6.47 -2.49 -6.02
CA LEU A 107 -6.36 -2.92 -4.63
C LEU A 107 -7.15 -2.02 -3.65
N THR A 108 -7.99 -1.11 -4.15
CA THR A 108 -8.92 -0.31 -3.34
C THR A 108 -9.74 -1.15 -2.35
N PRO A 109 -10.23 -2.37 -2.67
CA PRO A 109 -10.95 -3.20 -1.71
C PRO A 109 -10.13 -3.53 -0.46
N TRP A 110 -8.83 -3.82 -0.59
CA TRP A 110 -7.95 -4.08 0.56
C TRP A 110 -7.79 -2.83 1.43
N ALA A 111 -7.60 -1.67 0.80
CA ALA A 111 -7.45 -0.41 1.53
C ALA A 111 -8.68 -0.09 2.40
N ARG A 112 -9.89 -0.24 1.83
CA ARG A 112 -11.16 -0.05 2.55
C ARG A 112 -11.40 -1.06 3.67
N ARG A 113 -10.64 -2.15 3.70
CA ARG A 113 -10.73 -3.23 4.69
C ARG A 113 -9.57 -3.21 5.68
N GLY A 114 -8.90 -2.07 5.85
CA GLY A 114 -7.91 -1.89 6.91
C GLY A 114 -6.47 -2.24 6.52
N VAL A 115 -6.17 -2.30 5.21
CA VAL A 115 -4.80 -2.46 4.71
C VAL A 115 -4.26 -1.10 4.24
N LEU A 116 -3.34 -0.51 4.98
CA LEU A 116 -2.66 0.70 4.54
C LEU A 116 -1.63 0.36 3.45
N LEU A 117 -1.99 0.64 2.19
CA LEU A 117 -1.15 0.46 1.00
C LEU A 117 -0.31 1.73 0.76
N MET A 118 0.78 1.91 1.49
CA MET A 118 1.57 3.14 1.50
C MET A 118 2.91 2.97 0.79
N ASN A 119 3.23 3.87 -0.16
CA ASN A 119 4.59 3.97 -0.70
C ASN A 119 5.49 4.78 0.25
N ARG A 120 6.79 4.53 0.24
CA ARG A 120 7.78 5.32 0.99
C ARG A 120 7.89 6.75 0.50
N VAL A 121 7.84 6.90 -0.82
CA VAL A 121 7.77 8.18 -1.51
C VAL A 121 6.37 8.29 -2.12
N LEU A 122 5.68 9.41 -1.94
CA LEU A 122 4.26 9.55 -2.36
C LEU A 122 4.09 10.25 -3.71
N SER A 123 5.17 10.57 -4.40
CA SER A 123 5.12 11.12 -5.76
C SER A 123 6.35 10.72 -6.56
N VAL A 124 6.27 10.77 -7.88
CA VAL A 124 7.37 10.49 -8.81
C VAL A 124 7.17 11.29 -10.10
N ARG A 125 8.24 11.69 -10.76
CA ARG A 125 8.14 12.35 -12.07
C ARG A 125 7.78 11.34 -13.16
N PRO A 126 7.05 11.77 -14.22
CA PRO A 126 6.77 10.92 -15.36
C PRO A 126 8.05 10.31 -15.95
N GLY A 127 8.09 8.99 -16.09
CA GLY A 127 9.21 8.26 -16.68
C GLY A 127 10.48 8.16 -15.82
N GLU A 128 10.52 8.76 -14.63
CA GLU A 128 11.74 8.86 -13.82
C GLU A 128 11.55 8.23 -12.43
N ALA A 129 11.72 6.91 -12.36
CA ALA A 129 11.66 6.16 -11.10
C ALA A 129 12.59 6.76 -10.03
N GLY A 130 12.07 6.94 -8.81
CA GLY A 130 12.81 7.47 -7.68
C GLY A 130 13.19 8.96 -7.75
N SER A 131 12.66 9.73 -8.70
CA SER A 131 13.00 11.17 -8.87
C SER A 131 12.75 12.02 -7.62
N HIS A 132 11.82 11.62 -6.76
CA HIS A 132 11.42 12.33 -5.54
C HIS A 132 11.96 11.69 -4.25
N ARG A 133 12.92 10.77 -4.35
CA ARG A 133 13.62 10.22 -3.18
C ARG A 133 14.42 11.30 -2.48
N ASN A 134 14.47 11.23 -1.15
CA ASN A 134 15.16 12.17 -0.26
C ASN A 134 14.66 13.62 -0.36
N LEU A 135 13.43 13.84 -0.82
CA LEU A 135 12.81 15.17 -0.94
C LEU A 135 11.79 15.47 0.17
N GLY A 136 11.69 14.61 1.18
CA GLY A 136 10.89 14.83 2.39
C GLY A 136 9.82 13.76 2.67
N TRP A 137 9.40 13.01 1.66
CA TRP A 137 8.35 11.98 1.82
C TRP A 137 8.73 10.89 2.81
N GLU A 138 9.99 10.47 2.84
CA GLU A 138 10.47 9.43 3.74
C GLU A 138 10.30 9.83 5.21
N ARG A 139 10.47 11.12 5.53
CA ARG A 139 10.29 11.62 6.90
C ARG A 139 8.82 11.58 7.32
N PHE A 140 7.92 11.96 6.41
CA PHE A 140 6.48 11.82 6.63
C PHE A 140 6.08 10.36 6.81
N THR A 141 6.53 9.46 5.94
CA THR A 141 6.16 8.03 6.04
C THR A 141 6.86 7.33 7.21
N ASP A 142 8.05 7.77 7.63
CA ASP A 142 8.69 7.33 8.89
C ASP A 142 7.85 7.72 10.11
N LEU A 143 7.29 8.94 10.14
CA LEU A 143 6.38 9.38 11.21
C LEU A 143 5.12 8.50 11.25
N VAL A 144 4.51 8.21 10.10
CA VAL A 144 3.34 7.32 10.00
C VAL A 144 3.66 5.94 10.58
N MET A 145 4.77 5.32 10.14
CA MET A 145 5.19 4.00 10.61
C MET A 145 5.43 4.00 12.12
N THR A 146 6.14 5.01 12.62
CA THR A 146 6.47 5.15 14.06
C THR A 146 5.21 5.31 14.89
N ARG A 147 4.26 6.17 14.48
CA ARG A 147 3.00 6.40 15.20
C ARG A 147 2.13 5.15 15.22
N LEU A 148 2.01 4.44 14.10
CA LEU A 148 1.27 3.18 14.03
C LEU A 148 1.92 2.07 14.88
N ALA A 149 3.25 1.99 14.88
CA ALA A 149 3.96 0.99 15.67
C ALA A 149 3.86 1.24 17.18
N ASN A 150 3.89 2.51 17.58
CA ASN A 150 3.80 2.95 18.98
C ASN A 150 2.36 3.10 19.51
N ASP A 151 1.34 2.88 18.68
CA ASP A 151 -0.06 2.80 19.11
C ASP A 151 -0.37 1.46 19.80
N THR A 152 -1.33 1.45 20.71
CA THR A 152 -1.70 0.28 21.52
C THR A 152 -2.36 -0.83 20.70
N ARG A 153 -2.94 -0.49 19.55
CA ARG A 153 -3.51 -1.46 18.61
C ARG A 153 -2.43 -2.30 17.96
N TYR A 154 -2.60 -3.63 17.99
CA TYR A 154 -1.75 -4.57 17.27
C TYR A 154 -2.01 -4.48 15.77
N ARG A 155 -0.94 -4.46 14.99
CA ARG A 155 -0.92 -4.37 13.53
C ARG A 155 0.15 -5.28 12.96
N VAL A 156 -0.01 -5.62 11.68
CA VAL A 156 0.98 -6.40 10.94
C VAL A 156 1.62 -5.55 9.85
N PHE A 157 2.94 -5.40 9.90
CA PHE A 157 3.73 -4.64 8.93
C PHE A 157 4.42 -5.59 7.96
N CYS A 158 4.16 -5.40 6.66
CA CYS A 158 4.72 -6.20 5.58
C CYS A 158 5.83 -5.43 4.87
N LEU A 159 7.06 -5.93 5.00
CA LEU A 159 8.28 -5.30 4.50
C LEU A 159 8.88 -6.15 3.39
N TRP A 160 8.54 -5.82 2.14
CA TRP A 160 9.00 -6.56 0.97
C TRP A 160 10.20 -5.86 0.30
N GLY A 161 11.37 -6.48 0.35
CA GLY A 161 12.61 -5.94 -0.23
C GLY A 161 13.53 -5.25 0.79
N SER A 162 14.72 -4.85 0.34
CA SER A 162 15.74 -4.22 1.19
C SER A 162 15.25 -2.92 1.82
N ASP A 163 14.67 -2.05 0.99
CA ASP A 163 14.34 -0.68 1.40
C ASP A 163 13.22 -0.69 2.44
N ALA A 164 12.21 -1.54 2.26
CA ALA A 164 11.15 -1.72 3.23
C ALA A 164 11.69 -2.30 4.56
N ARG A 165 12.61 -3.27 4.51
CA ARG A 165 13.20 -3.87 5.72
C ARG A 165 14.04 -2.89 6.54
N GLN A 166 14.60 -1.84 5.94
CA GLN A 166 15.31 -0.80 6.72
C GLN A 166 14.38 -0.09 7.72
N ILE A 167 13.07 -0.10 7.48
CA ILE A 167 12.05 0.52 8.34
C ILE A 167 11.75 -0.35 9.56
N ARG A 168 12.19 -1.63 9.59
CA ARG A 168 12.01 -2.53 10.73
C ARG A 168 12.41 -1.91 12.07
N ARG A 169 13.44 -1.05 12.06
CA ARG A 169 13.93 -0.31 13.24
C ARG A 169 12.90 0.64 13.86
N LEU A 170 11.87 1.06 13.11
CA LEU A 170 10.79 1.93 13.58
C LEU A 170 9.62 1.15 14.19
N ILE A 171 9.64 -0.18 14.08
CA ILE A 171 8.51 -1.03 14.47
C ILE A 171 8.81 -1.68 15.83
N ASP A 172 7.98 -1.36 16.81
CA ASP A 172 7.98 -1.96 18.15
C ASP A 172 7.81 -3.49 18.06
N GLU A 173 8.51 -4.23 18.92
CA GLU A 173 8.51 -5.69 18.95
C GLU A 173 7.13 -6.30 19.28
N ARG A 174 6.24 -5.53 19.91
CA ARG A 174 4.86 -5.95 20.17
C ARG A 174 4.02 -6.07 18.90
N GLN A 175 4.45 -5.47 17.79
CA GLN A 175 3.73 -5.50 16.52
C GLN A 175 4.10 -6.73 15.70
N GLY A 176 3.23 -7.13 14.78
CA GLY A 176 3.53 -8.17 13.80
C GLY A 176 4.43 -7.64 12.68
N VAL A 177 5.45 -8.40 12.30
CA VAL A 177 6.27 -8.09 11.12
C VAL A 177 6.38 -9.32 10.23
N ILE A 178 6.16 -9.12 8.92
CA ILE A 178 6.37 -10.11 7.87
C ILE A 178 7.36 -9.52 6.88
N GLU A 179 8.49 -10.19 6.70
CA GLU A 179 9.54 -9.78 5.77
C GLU A 179 9.69 -10.79 4.64
N SER A 180 9.91 -10.31 3.43
CA SER A 180 10.27 -11.16 2.29
C SER A 180 11.09 -10.36 1.27
N VAL A 181 11.56 -11.05 0.23
CA VAL A 181 12.16 -10.36 -0.93
C VAL A 181 11.08 -9.59 -1.71
N HIS A 182 11.48 -8.58 -2.47
CA HIS A 182 10.52 -7.76 -3.22
C HIS A 182 9.76 -8.61 -4.28
N PRO A 183 8.49 -8.33 -4.57
CA PRO A 183 7.71 -9.01 -5.62
C PRO A 183 8.17 -8.69 -7.05
N SER A 184 9.26 -7.95 -7.24
CA SER A 184 9.79 -7.63 -8.58
C SER A 184 10.22 -8.92 -9.29
N PRO A 185 10.10 -9.01 -10.62
CA PRO A 185 10.64 -10.15 -11.38
C PRO A 185 12.10 -10.50 -11.05
N LEU A 186 12.91 -9.50 -10.67
CA LEU A 186 14.30 -9.67 -10.28
C LEU A 186 14.51 -10.48 -8.98
N SER A 187 13.49 -10.63 -8.15
CA SER A 187 13.60 -11.23 -6.82
C SER A 187 12.48 -12.16 -6.41
N ALA A 188 11.32 -12.14 -7.07
CA ALA A 188 10.14 -12.87 -6.60
C ALA A 188 10.39 -14.38 -6.39
N HIS A 189 11.12 -15.01 -7.30
CA HIS A 189 11.48 -16.44 -7.20
C HIS A 189 12.47 -16.77 -6.07
N ARG A 190 13.13 -15.77 -5.47
CA ARG A 190 14.08 -15.95 -4.37
C ARG A 190 13.42 -16.01 -2.99
N GLY A 191 12.09 -15.97 -2.92
CA GLY A 191 11.36 -16.14 -1.66
C GLY A 191 10.13 -15.26 -1.48
N PHE A 192 9.63 -14.57 -2.50
CA PHE A 192 8.29 -13.95 -2.43
C PHE A 192 7.23 -15.01 -2.72
N PHE A 193 7.42 -15.79 -3.79
CA PHE A 193 6.52 -16.91 -4.08
C PHE A 193 6.62 -18.00 -3.02
N GLY A 194 5.47 -18.47 -2.55
CA GLY A 194 5.34 -19.42 -1.46
C GLY A 194 5.57 -18.82 -0.07
N SER A 195 5.81 -17.51 0.04
CA SER A 195 5.93 -16.85 1.35
C SER A 195 4.59 -16.70 2.05
N ARG A 196 3.48 -16.82 1.33
CA ARG A 196 2.12 -16.80 1.87
C ARG A 196 1.82 -15.59 2.79
N PRO A 197 2.14 -14.34 2.39
CA PRO A 197 2.03 -13.19 3.28
C PRO A 197 0.60 -12.93 3.75
N PHE A 198 -0.43 -13.18 2.93
CA PHE A 198 -1.81 -12.80 3.28
C PHE A 198 -2.37 -13.66 4.42
N SER A 199 -2.19 -14.99 4.32
CA SER A 199 -2.54 -15.91 5.39
C SER A 199 -1.69 -15.73 6.64
N GLN A 200 -0.40 -15.38 6.51
CA GLN A 200 0.43 -15.03 7.66
C GLN A 200 -0.06 -13.77 8.38
N ILE A 201 -0.56 -12.75 7.66
CA ILE A 201 -1.17 -11.57 8.27
C ILE A 201 -2.39 -11.99 9.12
N ASN A 202 -3.31 -12.76 8.53
CA ASN A 202 -4.50 -13.23 9.23
C ASN A 202 -4.16 -14.11 10.44
N GLN A 203 -3.15 -14.98 10.35
CA GLN A 203 -2.67 -15.78 11.47
C GLN A 203 -2.13 -14.92 12.62
N ARG A 204 -1.37 -13.87 12.31
CA ARG A 204 -0.85 -12.94 13.33
C ARG A 204 -1.95 -12.13 14.00
N LEU A 205 -2.95 -11.68 13.23
CA LEU A 205 -4.12 -10.97 13.77
C LEU A 205 -4.95 -11.87 14.69
N THR A 206 -5.29 -13.08 14.24
CA THR A 206 -6.08 -14.04 15.01
C THR A 206 -5.38 -14.51 16.28
N ALA A 207 -4.05 -14.65 16.25
CA ALA A 207 -3.25 -14.94 17.45
C ALA A 207 -3.35 -13.85 18.54
N GLN A 208 -3.76 -12.62 18.17
CA GLN A 208 -4.01 -11.51 19.09
C GLN A 208 -5.52 -11.30 19.37
N GLY A 209 -6.37 -12.23 18.95
CA GLY A 209 -7.83 -12.14 19.09
C GLY A 209 -8.50 -11.12 18.16
N LEU A 210 -7.81 -10.67 17.12
CA LEU A 210 -8.35 -9.75 16.11
C LEU A 210 -8.99 -10.52 14.95
N SER A 211 -9.93 -9.89 14.26
CA SER A 211 -10.56 -10.45 13.07
C SER A 211 -9.58 -10.54 11.90
N GLU A 212 -9.79 -11.53 11.04
CA GLU A 212 -9.08 -11.67 9.78
C GLU A 212 -9.41 -10.54 8.81
N LEU A 213 -8.46 -10.21 7.94
CA LEU A 213 -8.70 -9.32 6.81
C LEU A 213 -9.31 -10.10 5.65
N ASP A 214 -10.32 -9.50 5.00
CA ASP A 214 -10.90 -10.02 3.76
C ASP A 214 -10.07 -9.57 2.55
N TRP A 215 -9.34 -10.53 1.99
CA TRP A 215 -8.45 -10.35 0.85
C TRP A 215 -9.15 -10.51 -0.51
N SER A 216 -10.47 -10.68 -0.58
CA SER A 216 -11.20 -10.82 -1.85
C SER A 216 -10.99 -9.61 -2.77
N LEU A 217 -10.80 -9.87 -4.06
CA LEU A 217 -10.68 -8.85 -5.11
C LEU A 217 -11.75 -9.10 -6.20
N PRO A 218 -12.29 -8.04 -6.83
CA PRO A 218 -13.17 -8.20 -7.96
C PRO A 218 -12.42 -8.86 -9.12
N LEU A 219 -13.06 -9.87 -9.73
CA LEU A 219 -12.54 -10.55 -10.90
C LEU A 219 -12.75 -9.67 -12.13
N ASP A 220 -11.74 -9.61 -13.00
CA ASP A 220 -11.84 -8.92 -14.29
C ASP A 220 -12.43 -9.90 -15.30
N LEU A 221 -13.71 -10.21 -15.14
CA LEU A 221 -14.44 -11.05 -16.09
C LEU A 221 -14.70 -10.23 -17.36
N PRO A 222 -14.46 -10.79 -18.57
CA PRO A 222 -14.91 -10.15 -19.79
C PRO A 222 -16.39 -9.82 -19.65
N SER A 223 -16.77 -8.57 -19.93
CA SER A 223 -18.16 -8.24 -20.15
C SER A 223 -18.59 -8.94 -21.42
N ASP A 224 -19.12 -10.16 -21.28
CA ASP A 224 -19.77 -10.84 -22.38
C ASP A 224 -20.88 -9.91 -22.86
N GLY A 225 -20.68 -9.33 -24.04
CA GLY A 225 -21.60 -8.39 -24.68
C GLY A 225 -22.87 -9.06 -25.17
N GLN A 226 -23.45 -9.98 -24.40
CA GLN A 226 -24.75 -10.62 -24.57
C GLN A 226 -25.30 -11.00 -23.19
N GLY A 227 -26.49 -10.49 -22.89
CA GLY A 227 -27.04 -10.44 -21.54
C GLY A 227 -27.56 -11.76 -20.96
N HIS A 228 -27.74 -11.75 -19.65
CA HIS A 228 -29.04 -11.96 -19.02
C HIS A 228 -28.90 -11.58 -17.53
N MET A 229 -29.53 -10.47 -17.13
CA MET A 229 -30.07 -10.40 -15.79
C MET A 229 -31.14 -11.48 -15.71
N ASP A 230 -30.82 -12.63 -15.12
CA ASP A 230 -31.82 -13.43 -14.43
C ASP A 230 -31.16 -14.15 -13.26
N GLN A 231 -31.59 -13.70 -12.07
CA GLN A 231 -31.82 -14.45 -10.84
C GLN A 231 -30.91 -15.64 -10.57
N LEU A 232 -30.11 -15.56 -9.51
CA LEU A 232 -30.05 -16.65 -8.54
C LEU A 232 -29.89 -16.06 -7.13
N PHE A 233 -30.82 -16.50 -6.27
CA PHE A 233 -30.84 -16.36 -4.82
C PHE A 233 -29.67 -17.07 -4.15
#